data_AF-A0A7C7QSL9-F1
#
_entry.id   AF-A0A7C7QSL9-F1
#
_cell.length_a   1.000
_cell.length_b   1.000
_cell.length_c   1.000
_cell.angle_alpha   90.00
_cell.angle_beta   90.00
_cell.angle_gamma   90.00
#
_symmetry.space_group_name_H-M   'P 1'
#
loop_
_entity.id
_entity.type
_entity.pdbx_description
1 polymer ?
#
loop_
_entity_poly.entity_id
_entity_poly.type
_entity_poly.pdbx_seq_one_letter_code
_entity_poly.pdbx_strand_id
1 'polypeptide(L)'
;ETYIYLSEILENEGHIKEAEEVLLEAYQKAMELIKGNDGKLPYRLSWKHETNRHLIKAILETGIMFWEIGEIDKALEILKRLYKLDPEDDIGVKYYILAILEGMGFEEFELTFGKNGGYDTKSLESWFNKYREKFEEFIGN
;
A
#
# COMPACT_ATOMS: atom_id res chain seq x y z
N GLU A 1 -7.20 4.91 12.90
CA GLU A 1 -6.86 3.48 12.80
C GLU A 1 -8.03 2.54 13.05
N THR A 2 -9.20 3.03 13.49
CA THR A 2 -10.38 2.21 13.78
C THR A 2 -10.85 1.33 12.62
N TYR A 3 -10.76 1.80 11.38
CA TYR A 3 -11.15 1.01 10.21
C TYR A 3 -10.21 -0.17 9.94
N ILE A 4 -8.89 0.03 10.01
CA ILE A 4 -7.90 -1.02 9.78
C ILE A 4 -8.02 -2.12 10.84
N TYR A 5 -8.14 -1.71 12.10
CA TYR A 5 -8.31 -2.69 13.17
C TYR A 5 -9.62 -3.48 13.04
N LEU A 6 -10.69 -2.83 12.55
CA LEU A 6 -11.94 -3.51 12.28
C LEU A 6 -11.83 -4.50 11.12
N SER A 7 -11.14 -4.15 10.03
CA SER A 7 -10.94 -5.07 8.89
C SER A 7 -10.12 -6.29 9.32
N GLU A 8 -9.05 -6.09 10.11
CA GLU A 8 -8.25 -7.19 10.67
C GLU A 8 -9.09 -8.15 11.54
N ILE A 9 -9.99 -7.62 12.39
CA ILE A 9 -10.89 -8.46 13.19
C ILE A 9 -11.81 -9.28 12.28
N LEU A 10 -12.44 -8.62 11.28
CA LEU A 10 -13.35 -9.27 10.36
C LEU A 10 -12.65 -10.38 9.56
N GLU A 11 -11.43 -10.15 9.09
CA GLU A 11 -10.61 -11.17 8.41
C GLU A 11 -10.34 -12.37 9.31
N ASN A 12 -9.91 -12.12 10.56
CA ASN A 12 -9.64 -13.17 11.54
C ASN A 12 -10.89 -14.00 11.89
N GLU A 13 -12.08 -13.42 11.79
CA GLU A 13 -13.37 -14.09 11.98
C GLU A 13 -13.93 -14.72 10.69
N GLY A 14 -13.24 -14.58 9.56
CA GLY A 14 -13.64 -15.14 8.26
C GLY A 14 -14.65 -14.28 7.48
N HIS A 15 -14.93 -13.06 7.94
CA HIS A 15 -15.81 -12.09 7.30
C HIS A 15 -15.08 -11.27 6.21
N ILE A 16 -14.46 -11.97 5.25
CA ILE A 16 -13.56 -11.37 4.25
C ILE A 16 -14.21 -10.21 3.47
N LYS A 17 -15.45 -10.41 3.00
CA LYS A 17 -16.17 -9.36 2.24
C LYS A 17 -16.44 -8.10 3.07
N GLU A 18 -16.76 -8.27 4.36
CA GLU A 18 -17.02 -7.14 5.24
C GLU A 18 -15.71 -6.38 5.53
N ALA A 19 -14.59 -7.10 5.66
CA ALA A 19 -13.26 -6.48 5.79
C ALA A 19 -12.90 -5.65 4.54
N GLU A 20 -13.13 -6.20 3.35
CA GLU A 20 -12.95 -5.49 2.08
C GLU A 20 -13.79 -4.20 2.03
N GLU A 21 -15.08 -4.27 2.38
CA GLU A 21 -15.99 -3.12 2.41
C GLU A 21 -15.50 -2.03 3.39
N VAL A 22 -15.02 -2.42 4.57
CA VAL A 22 -14.45 -1.52 5.58
C VAL A 22 -13.20 -0.82 5.07
N LEU A 23 -12.30 -1.54 4.38
CA LEU A 23 -11.10 -0.95 3.77
C LEU A 23 -11.46 0.02 2.64
N LEU A 24 -12.43 -0.33 1.79
CA LEU A 24 -12.91 0.55 0.72
C LEU A 24 -13.55 1.84 1.27
N GLU A 25 -14.32 1.76 2.35
CA GLU A 25 -14.86 2.94 3.03
C GLU A 25 -13.73 3.81 3.61
N ALA A 26 -12.75 3.18 4.25
CA ALA A 26 -11.58 3.88 4.81
C ALA A 26 -10.78 4.60 3.72
N TYR A 27 -10.55 3.94 2.59
CA TYR A 27 -9.91 4.52 1.41
C TYR A 27 -10.70 5.71 0.88
N GLN A 28 -12.02 5.56 0.67
CA GLN A 28 -12.85 6.64 0.16
C GLN A 28 -12.75 7.88 1.07
N LYS A 29 -12.88 7.68 2.39
CA LYS A 29 -12.75 8.77 3.37
C LYS A 29 -11.37 9.39 3.37
N ALA A 30 -10.31 8.59 3.29
CA ALA A 30 -8.95 9.10 3.20
C ALA A 30 -8.77 9.96 1.94
N MET A 31 -9.25 9.48 0.79
CA MET A 31 -9.19 10.19 -0.48
C MET A 31 -10.02 11.49 -0.47
N GLU A 32 -11.15 11.54 0.23
CA GLU A 32 -11.95 12.75 0.42
C GLU A 32 -11.22 13.77 1.31
N LEU A 33 -10.62 13.32 2.41
CA LEU A 33 -9.93 14.18 3.38
C LEU A 33 -8.66 14.83 2.83
N ILE A 34 -7.93 14.14 1.96
CA ILE A 34 -6.71 14.69 1.37
C ILE A 34 -6.98 15.63 0.19
N LYS A 35 -8.18 15.59 -0.40
CA LYS A 35 -8.51 16.49 -1.51
C LYS A 35 -8.60 17.93 -1.02
N GLY A 36 -7.95 18.83 -1.75
CA GLY A 36 -8.11 20.27 -1.56
C GLY A 36 -9.49 20.74 -1.99
N ASN A 37 -9.79 22.01 -1.70
CA ASN A 37 -11.05 22.65 -2.09
C ASN A 37 -11.28 22.68 -3.61
N ASP A 38 -10.23 22.54 -4.41
CA ASP A 38 -10.28 22.44 -5.87
C ASP A 38 -10.48 21.00 -6.38
N GLY A 39 -10.67 20.04 -5.46
CA GLY A 39 -10.87 18.62 -5.74
C GLY A 39 -9.58 17.87 -6.08
N LYS A 40 -8.41 18.51 -6.04
CA LYS A 40 -7.13 17.89 -6.37
C LYS A 40 -6.47 17.25 -5.15
N LEU A 41 -5.66 16.24 -5.41
CA LEU A 41 -4.80 15.63 -4.40
C LEU A 41 -3.70 16.61 -3.98
N PRO A 42 -3.18 16.51 -2.74
CA PRO A 42 -2.11 17.38 -2.30
C PRO A 42 -0.84 17.02 -3.07
N TYR A 43 0.07 17.98 -3.19
CA TYR A 43 1.38 17.69 -3.77
C TYR A 43 2.16 16.65 -2.96
N ARG A 44 1.98 16.64 -1.63
CA ARG A 44 2.65 15.72 -0.72
C ARG A 44 1.75 15.28 0.42
N LEU A 45 1.82 13.99 0.77
CA LEU A 45 1.19 13.38 1.94
C LEU A 45 2.26 12.61 2.73
N SER A 46 3.14 13.33 3.44
CA SER A 46 4.30 12.69 4.06
C SER A 46 3.93 11.85 5.28
N TRP A 47 4.49 10.64 5.37
CA TRP A 47 4.40 9.74 6.53
C TRP A 47 4.96 10.33 7.83
N LYS A 48 5.94 11.24 7.71
CA LYS A 48 6.57 11.91 8.86
C LYS A 48 5.58 12.77 9.64
N HIS A 49 4.50 13.22 9.02
CA HIS A 49 3.41 13.91 9.71
C HIS A 49 2.45 12.88 10.32
N GLU A 50 2.38 12.85 11.65
CA GLU A 50 1.58 11.86 12.39
C GLU A 50 0.10 11.89 12.00
N THR A 51 -0.44 13.08 11.72
CA THR A 51 -1.81 13.27 11.24
C THR A 51 -2.06 12.64 9.88
N ASN A 52 -1.04 12.35 9.08
CA ASN A 52 -1.21 11.69 7.78
C ASN A 52 -1.20 10.17 7.89
N ARG A 53 -0.59 9.61 8.94
CA ARG A 53 -0.32 8.16 9.02
C ARG A 53 -1.57 7.31 8.90
N HIS A 54 -2.66 7.72 9.53
CA HIS A 54 -3.92 6.99 9.43
C HIS A 54 -4.54 7.02 8.03
N LEU A 55 -4.36 8.11 7.28
CA LEU A 55 -4.81 8.25 5.88
C LEU A 55 -3.92 7.40 4.96
N ILE A 56 -2.60 7.46 5.16
CA ILE A 56 -1.62 6.67 4.43
C ILE A 56 -1.85 5.17 4.63
N LYS A 57 -2.08 4.74 5.88
CA LYS A 57 -2.43 3.33 6.19
C LYS A 57 -3.70 2.90 5.45
N ALA A 58 -4.78 3.69 5.51
CA ALA A 58 -6.02 3.36 4.77
C ALA A 58 -5.77 3.16 3.27
N ILE A 59 -4.94 4.01 2.66
CA ILE A 59 -4.59 3.89 1.24
C ILE A 59 -3.70 2.65 1.00
N LEU A 60 -2.72 2.42 1.87
CA LEU A 60 -1.80 1.29 1.77
C LEU A 60 -2.52 -0.05 1.88
N GLU A 61 -3.29 -0.26 2.96
CA GLU A 61 -3.99 -1.51 3.23
C GLU A 61 -5.00 -1.84 2.12
N THR A 62 -5.64 -0.82 1.54
CA THR A 62 -6.54 -1.04 0.39
C THR A 62 -5.76 -1.50 -0.85
N GLY A 63 -4.56 -0.96 -1.08
CA GLY A 63 -3.68 -1.42 -2.16
C GLY A 63 -3.22 -2.86 -1.96
N ILE A 64 -2.89 -3.24 -0.72
CA ILE A 64 -2.51 -4.61 -0.34
C ILE A 64 -3.71 -5.56 -0.50
N MET A 65 -4.89 -5.19 0.00
CA MET A 65 -6.11 -5.99 -0.18
C MET A 65 -6.40 -6.28 -1.65
N PHE A 66 -6.29 -5.29 -2.55
CA PHE A 66 -6.47 -5.54 -3.98
C PHE A 66 -5.41 -6.48 -4.55
N TRP A 67 -4.18 -6.44 -4.04
CA TRP A 67 -3.12 -7.37 -4.45
C TRP A 67 -3.42 -8.79 -3.98
N GLU A 68 -3.85 -8.97 -2.73
CA GLU A 68 -4.23 -10.26 -2.15
C GLU A 68 -5.35 -10.95 -2.93
N ILE A 69 -6.37 -10.21 -3.35
CA ILE A 69 -7.50 -10.76 -4.13
C ILE A 69 -7.21 -10.87 -5.63
N GLY A 70 -5.99 -10.54 -6.08
CA GLY A 70 -5.55 -10.67 -7.48
C GLY A 70 -6.03 -9.56 -8.42
N GLU A 71 -6.56 -8.46 -7.89
CA GLU A 71 -6.97 -7.26 -8.64
C GLU A 71 -5.75 -6.36 -8.89
N ILE A 72 -4.78 -6.91 -9.64
CA ILE A 72 -3.43 -6.35 -9.84
C ILE A 72 -3.44 -4.91 -10.35
N ASP A 73 -4.31 -4.58 -11.32
CA ASP A 73 -4.37 -3.24 -11.89
C ASP A 73 -4.79 -2.19 -10.84
N LYS A 74 -5.74 -2.53 -9.97
CA LYS A 74 -6.22 -1.64 -8.90
C LYS A 74 -5.17 -1.48 -7.81
N ALA A 75 -4.51 -2.58 -7.43
CA ALA A 75 -3.42 -2.55 -6.47
C ALA A 75 -2.30 -1.60 -6.94
N LEU A 76 -1.84 -1.78 -8.17
CA LEU A 76 -0.81 -0.92 -8.77
C LEU A 76 -1.25 0.54 -8.89
N GLU A 77 -2.51 0.82 -9.25
CA GLU A 77 -3.02 2.19 -9.31
C GLU A 77 -2.94 2.88 -7.93
N ILE A 78 -3.42 2.21 -6.88
CA ILE A 78 -3.46 2.76 -5.53
C ILE A 78 -2.05 2.93 -4.97
N LEU A 79 -1.20 1.90 -5.08
CA LEU A 79 0.16 1.93 -4.56
C LEU A 79 1.00 2.97 -5.31
N LYS A 80 0.89 3.07 -6.64
CA LYS A 80 1.55 4.11 -7.43
C LYS A 80 1.12 5.51 -7.00
N ARG A 81 -0.17 5.71 -6.75
CA ARG A 81 -0.70 6.99 -6.25
C ARG A 81 -0.11 7.33 -4.89
N LEU A 82 -0.06 6.37 -3.97
CA LEU A 82 0.50 6.57 -2.64
C LEU A 82 1.99 6.92 -2.72
N TYR A 83 2.77 6.19 -3.52
CA TYR A 83 4.19 6.48 -3.76
C TYR A 83 4.40 7.88 -4.33
N LYS A 84 3.57 8.31 -5.30
CA LYS A 84 3.67 9.67 -5.87
C LYS A 84 3.35 10.78 -4.85
N LEU A 85 2.56 10.50 -3.81
CA LEU A 85 2.25 11.44 -2.74
C LEU A 85 3.36 11.54 -1.68
N ASP A 86 4.20 10.52 -1.52
CA ASP A 86 5.39 10.57 -0.65
C ASP A 86 6.58 9.80 -1.24
N PRO A 87 7.33 10.39 -2.18
CA PRO A 87 8.44 9.70 -2.86
C PRO A 87 9.63 9.35 -1.95
N GLU A 88 9.68 9.87 -0.73
CA GLU A 88 10.66 9.42 0.28
C GLU A 88 10.41 7.97 0.71
N ASP A 89 9.15 7.53 0.63
CA ASP A 89 8.72 6.15 0.81
C ASP A 89 9.21 5.48 2.11
N ASP A 90 9.09 6.19 3.23
CA ASP A 90 9.48 5.69 4.56
C ASP A 90 8.77 4.37 4.95
N ILE A 91 7.63 4.09 4.32
CA ILE A 91 6.80 2.89 4.55
C ILE A 91 7.05 1.75 3.54
N GLY A 92 7.89 1.97 2.52
CA GLY A 92 8.33 0.90 1.62
C GLY A 92 7.32 0.46 0.55
N VAL A 93 6.42 1.34 0.11
CA VAL A 93 5.47 1.08 -1.00
C VAL A 93 6.19 0.61 -2.26
N LYS A 94 7.42 1.08 -2.51
CA LYS A 94 8.24 0.67 -3.66
C LYS A 94 8.46 -0.84 -3.73
N TYR A 95 8.50 -1.53 -2.58
CA TYR A 95 8.70 -2.98 -2.53
C TYR A 95 7.47 -3.73 -2.98
N TYR A 96 6.28 -3.32 -2.54
CA TYR A 96 5.02 -3.92 -2.96
C TYR A 96 4.77 -3.71 -4.45
N ILE A 97 5.01 -2.50 -4.96
CA ILE A 97 4.90 -2.21 -6.40
C ILE A 97 5.83 -3.14 -7.19
N LEU A 98 7.11 -3.23 -6.81
CA LEU A 98 8.05 -4.08 -7.52
C LEU A 98 7.67 -5.56 -7.42
N ALA A 99 7.12 -6.01 -6.29
CA ALA A 99 6.72 -7.40 -6.10
C ALA A 99 5.61 -7.77 -7.08
N ILE A 100 4.60 -6.90 -7.21
CA ILE A 100 3.53 -7.05 -8.18
C ILE A 100 4.08 -7.05 -9.62
N LEU A 101 5.02 -6.16 -9.94
CA LEU A 101 5.64 -6.10 -11.28
C LEU A 101 6.50 -7.34 -11.61
N GLU A 102 7.06 -8.00 -10.58
CA GLU A 102 7.76 -9.28 -10.71
C GLU A 102 6.80 -10.48 -10.74
N GLY A 103 5.48 -10.27 -10.62
CA GLY A 103 4.47 -11.32 -10.61
C GLY A 103 4.36 -12.08 -9.28
N MET A 104 4.88 -11.52 -8.19
CA MET A 104 4.82 -12.10 -6.85
C MET A 104 3.44 -11.84 -6.23
N GLY A 105 2.86 -12.86 -5.60
CA GLY A 105 1.66 -12.70 -4.76
C GLY A 105 1.99 -12.14 -3.38
N PHE A 106 1.03 -11.55 -2.67
CA PHE A 106 1.28 -10.98 -1.34
C PHE A 106 1.79 -12.04 -0.34
N GLU A 107 1.17 -13.22 -0.30
CA GLU A 107 1.62 -14.32 0.57
C GLU A 107 3.06 -14.76 0.26
N GLU A 108 3.43 -14.83 -1.03
CA GLU A 108 4.80 -15.14 -1.43
C GLU A 108 5.78 -14.06 -0.99
N PHE A 109 5.38 -12.78 -1.08
CA PHE A 109 6.16 -11.65 -0.61
C PHE A 109 6.40 -11.71 0.91
N GLU A 110 5.35 -11.96 1.69
CA GLU A 110 5.42 -12.12 3.14
C GLU A 110 6.32 -13.28 3.54
N LEU A 111 6.22 -14.43 2.86
CA LEU A 111 7.08 -15.59 3.13
C LEU A 111 8.55 -15.34 2.74
N THR A 112 8.78 -14.59 1.66
CA THR A 112 10.13 -14.32 1.14
C THR A 112 10.88 -13.30 1.97
N PHE A 113 10.20 -12.23 2.39
CA PHE A 113 10.84 -11.08 3.02
C PHE A 113 10.47 -10.91 4.50
N GLY A 114 9.44 -11.59 5.01
CA GLY A 114 9.03 -11.54 6.40
C GLY A 114 10.10 -12.06 7.36
N LYS A 115 10.32 -11.34 8.47
CA LYS A 115 11.31 -11.68 9.50
C LYS A 115 10.98 -11.03 10.84
N ASN A 116 10.77 -11.86 11.87
CA ASN A 116 10.54 -11.42 13.26
C ASN A 116 9.44 -10.36 13.43
N GLY A 117 8.32 -10.46 12.70
CA GLY A 117 7.21 -9.50 12.79
C GLY A 117 7.43 -8.20 12.02
N GLY A 118 8.42 -8.15 11.13
CA GLY A 118 8.62 -7.11 10.13
C GLY A 118 9.27 -7.71 8.88
N TYR A 119 10.08 -6.93 8.17
CA TYR A 119 10.79 -7.42 6.99
C TYR A 119 12.31 -7.53 7.17
N ASP A 120 12.92 -8.45 6.45
CA ASP A 120 14.37 -8.48 6.22
C ASP A 120 14.77 -7.33 5.29
N THR A 121 15.00 -6.16 5.88
CA THR A 121 15.32 -4.93 5.14
C THR A 121 16.57 -5.07 4.25
N LYS A 122 17.55 -5.91 4.64
CA LYS A 122 18.73 -6.14 3.81
C LYS A 122 18.38 -6.93 2.55
N SER A 123 17.56 -7.96 2.69
CA SER A 123 17.10 -8.76 1.56
C SER A 123 16.21 -7.94 0.63
N LEU A 124 15.28 -7.15 1.18
CA LEU A 124 14.43 -6.24 0.40
C LEU A 124 15.24 -5.22 -0.39
N GLU A 125 16.16 -4.50 0.26
CA GLU A 125 16.99 -3.49 -0.42
C GLU A 125 17.86 -4.12 -1.50
N SER A 126 18.48 -5.28 -1.24
CA SER A 126 19.28 -6.00 -2.23
C SER A 126 18.45 -6.42 -3.45
N TRP A 127 17.27 -7.00 -3.20
CA TRP A 127 16.33 -7.41 -4.25
C TRP A 127 15.81 -6.21 -5.04
N PHE A 128 15.40 -5.15 -4.37
CA PHE A 128 14.93 -3.93 -5.03
C PHE A 128 16.00 -3.32 -5.93
N ASN A 129 17.22 -3.17 -5.44
CA ASN A 129 18.32 -2.62 -6.24
C ASN A 129 18.63 -3.46 -7.48
N LYS A 130 18.41 -4.78 -7.43
CA LYS A 130 18.59 -5.68 -8.58
C LYS A 130 17.53 -5.49 -9.67
N TYR A 131 16.29 -5.18 -9.31
CA TYR A 131 15.16 -5.10 -10.25
C TYR A 131 14.54 -3.70 -10.40
N ARG A 132 15.18 -2.67 -9.82
CA ARG A 132 14.70 -1.28 -9.78
C ARG A 132 14.35 -0.67 -11.14
N GLU A 133 14.96 -1.13 -12.23
CA GLU A 133 14.68 -0.60 -13.58
C GLU A 133 13.19 -0.76 -13.95
N LYS A 134 12.58 -1.91 -13.61
CA LYS A 134 11.15 -2.15 -13.84
C LYS A 134 10.27 -1.20 -13.04
N PHE A 135 10.65 -0.96 -11.78
CA PHE A 135 9.97 0.00 -10.94
C PHE A 135 10.07 1.42 -11.52
N GLU A 136 11.25 1.84 -11.94
CA GLU A 136 11.49 3.17 -12.51
C GLU A 136 10.70 3.40 -13.81
N GLU A 137 10.68 2.41 -14.70
CA GLU A 137 9.85 2.43 -15.91
C GLU A 137 8.36 2.58 -15.56
N PHE A 138 7.86 1.78 -14.61
CA PHE A 138 6.47 1.85 -14.19
C PHE A 138 6.09 3.19 -13.54
N ILE A 139 6.97 3.78 -12.73
CA ILE A 139 6.70 5.08 -12.07
C ILE A 139 6.76 6.24 -13.05
N GLY A 140 7.67 6.18 -14.03
CA GLY A 140 7.88 7.21 -15.06
C GLY A 140 6.73 7.33 -16.07
N ASN A 141 6.00 6.24 -16.30
CA ASN A 141 4.77 6.21 -17.11
C ASN A 141 3.56 6.86 -16.40
#